data_AF-A0A9D2RI03-F1
#
_entry.id   AF-A0A9D2RI03-F1
#
_cell.length_a   1.000
_cell.length_b   1.000
_cell.length_c   1.000
_cell.angle_alpha   90.00
_cell.angle_beta   90.00
_cell.angle_gamma   90.00
#
_symmetry.space_group_name_H-M   'P 1'
#
loop_
_entity.id
_entity.type
_entity.pdbx_description
1 polymer ?
#
loop_
_entity_poly.entity_id
_entity_poly.type
_entity_poly.pdbx_seq_one_letter_code
_entity_poly.pdbx_strand_id
1 'polypeptide(L)'
;PHAAAALAQNLAQMPTQGKTYAVLGMLNDKDVPSVLRHLLPSIDEWFVGGLESQPRGLSADALKGLLDLALQEASCHPHADRVPTESSTGHTDHTPSVKIRVQQKDPLHVKVSACATVVEAFQHAQHIATPPDRIVVFGSFATVGPILHYLNTAPTTALN
;
A
#
# COMPACT_ATOMS: atom_id res chain seq x y z
N PRO A 1 -1.48 -12.24 4.33
CA PRO A 1 -2.78 -11.54 4.43
C PRO A 1 -3.00 -10.74 5.74
N HIS A 2 -2.66 -11.26 6.92
CA HIS A 2 -2.99 -10.57 8.19
C HIS A 2 -2.28 -9.22 8.40
N ALA A 3 -0.98 -9.12 8.05
CA ALA A 3 -0.22 -7.87 8.21
C ALA A 3 -0.73 -6.71 7.33
N ALA A 4 -1.24 -7.02 6.12
CA ALA A 4 -1.80 -6.03 5.22
C ALA A 4 -3.15 -5.47 5.74
N ALA A 5 -3.98 -6.34 6.32
CA ALA A 5 -5.22 -5.92 6.96
C ALA A 5 -4.95 -4.99 8.16
N ALA A 6 -3.99 -5.34 9.02
CA ALA A 6 -3.58 -4.47 10.13
C ALA A 6 -3.03 -3.12 9.64
N LEU A 7 -2.24 -3.11 8.56
CA LEU A 7 -1.76 -1.87 7.95
C LEU A 7 -2.91 -1.02 7.41
N ALA A 8 -3.88 -1.63 6.71
CA ALA A 8 -5.06 -0.94 6.19
C ALA A 8 -5.89 -0.31 7.33
N GLN A 9 -6.06 -1.02 8.45
CA GLN A 9 -6.71 -0.50 9.64
C GLN A 9 -5.97 0.69 10.24
N ASN A 10 -4.63 0.61 10.35
CA ASN A 10 -3.82 1.72 10.84
C ASN A 10 -3.91 2.95 9.92
N LEU A 11 -3.90 2.77 8.60
CA LEU A 11 -4.08 3.85 7.65
C LEU A 11 -5.48 4.50 7.78
N ALA A 12 -6.51 3.69 7.99
CA ALA A 12 -7.87 4.19 8.23
C ALA A 12 -8.00 4.95 9.57
N GLN A 13 -7.21 4.60 10.58
CA GLN A 13 -7.17 5.29 11.88
C GLN A 13 -6.40 6.62 11.82
N MET A 14 -5.58 6.82 10.78
CA MET A 14 -4.77 8.03 10.60
C MET A 14 -5.21 8.77 9.33
N PRO A 15 -6.36 9.45 9.26
CA PRO A 15 -6.75 10.18 8.05
C PRO A 15 -5.74 11.30 7.71
N THR A 16 -5.40 11.45 6.42
CA THR A 16 -4.56 12.55 5.93
C THR A 16 -5.41 13.54 5.18
N GLN A 17 -4.99 14.81 5.23
CA GLN A 17 -5.64 15.88 4.48
C GLN A 17 -5.25 15.84 2.99
N GLY A 18 -4.14 15.20 2.64
CA GLY A 18 -3.67 15.00 1.28
C GLY A 18 -3.83 13.57 0.74
N LYS A 19 -3.01 13.27 -0.27
CA LYS A 19 -2.89 11.97 -0.93
C LYS A 19 -2.03 11.00 -0.14
N THR A 20 -2.32 9.73 -0.31
CA THR A 20 -1.55 8.61 0.24
C THR A 20 -0.81 7.97 -0.92
N TYR A 21 0.51 8.14 -0.95
CA TYR A 21 1.40 7.48 -1.90
C TYR A 21 1.92 6.18 -1.30
N ALA A 22 1.89 5.10 -2.05
CA ALA A 22 2.44 3.82 -1.63
C ALA A 22 3.69 3.47 -2.41
N VAL A 23 4.75 3.07 -1.71
CA VAL A 23 5.97 2.53 -2.33
C VAL A 23 6.06 1.06 -2.00
N LEU A 24 6.01 0.23 -3.04
CA LEU A 24 5.96 -1.22 -2.93
C LEU A 24 7.17 -1.87 -3.61
N GLY A 25 7.81 -2.76 -2.88
CA GLY A 25 8.70 -3.78 -3.45
C GLY A 25 8.38 -5.12 -2.83
N MET A 26 8.22 -6.16 -3.64
CA MET A 26 7.90 -7.49 -3.13
C MET A 26 8.76 -8.57 -3.78
N LEU A 27 8.99 -9.61 -2.99
CA LEU A 27 9.58 -10.85 -3.46
C LEU A 27 8.48 -11.72 -4.08
N ASN A 28 8.84 -12.54 -5.07
CA ASN A 28 7.91 -13.42 -5.79
C ASN A 28 7.23 -14.48 -4.89
N ASP A 29 7.74 -14.66 -3.67
CA ASP A 29 7.21 -15.60 -2.67
C ASP A 29 5.96 -15.07 -1.95
N LYS A 30 5.63 -13.78 -2.09
CA LYS A 30 4.54 -13.15 -1.35
C LYS A 30 3.25 -13.06 -2.15
N ASP A 31 2.16 -13.15 -1.41
CA ASP A 31 0.78 -13.02 -1.88
C ASP A 31 0.44 -11.55 -2.21
N VAL A 32 1.08 -11.02 -3.26
CA VAL A 32 0.92 -9.63 -3.71
C VAL A 32 -0.56 -9.26 -3.94
N PRO A 33 -1.36 -10.05 -4.70
CA PRO A 33 -2.74 -9.67 -5.03
C PRO A 33 -3.61 -9.50 -3.79
N SER A 34 -3.45 -10.40 -2.81
CA SER A 34 -4.16 -10.34 -1.54
C SER A 34 -3.82 -9.07 -0.74
N VAL A 35 -2.55 -8.66 -0.71
CA VAL A 35 -2.12 -7.44 -0.02
C VAL A 35 -2.66 -6.19 -0.72
N LEU A 36 -2.58 -6.16 -2.05
CA LEU A 36 -3.10 -5.05 -2.85
C LEU A 36 -4.59 -4.85 -2.59
N ARG A 37 -5.41 -5.91 -2.65
CA ARG A 37 -6.86 -5.82 -2.41
C ARG A 37 -7.25 -5.10 -1.12
N HIS A 38 -6.48 -5.27 -0.04
CA HIS A 38 -6.76 -4.62 1.25
C HIS A 38 -6.34 -3.15 1.29
N LEU A 39 -5.32 -2.77 0.53
CA LEU A 39 -4.67 -1.46 0.61
C LEU A 39 -5.09 -0.52 -0.53
N LEU A 40 -5.56 -1.05 -1.65
CA LEU A 40 -6.12 -0.31 -2.79
C LEU A 40 -7.09 0.81 -2.37
N PRO A 41 -8.09 0.60 -1.50
CA PRO A 41 -9.04 1.67 -1.16
C PRO A 41 -8.44 2.83 -0.34
N SER A 42 -7.24 2.66 0.21
CA SER A 42 -6.59 3.63 1.10
C SER A 42 -5.47 4.43 0.42
N ILE A 43 -5.08 4.06 -0.81
CA ILE A 43 -3.93 4.58 -1.53
C ILE A 43 -4.37 5.25 -2.82
N ASP A 44 -3.89 6.47 -3.06
CA ASP A 44 -4.20 7.24 -4.27
C ASP A 44 -3.28 6.90 -5.43
N GLU A 45 -2.00 6.63 -5.15
CA GLU A 45 -1.00 6.43 -6.19
C GLU A 45 0.10 5.48 -5.70
N TRP A 46 0.46 4.55 -6.57
CA TRP A 46 1.36 3.44 -6.29
C TRP A 46 2.65 3.57 -7.06
N PHE A 47 3.75 3.37 -6.37
CA PHE A 47 5.10 3.33 -6.89
C PHE A 47 5.67 1.94 -6.66
N VAL A 48 5.92 1.20 -7.72
CA VAL A 48 6.54 -0.13 -7.64
C VAL A 48 8.01 -0.03 -7.99
N GLY A 49 8.86 -0.53 -7.09
CA GLY A 49 10.30 -0.60 -7.29
C GLY A 49 10.75 -2.02 -7.58
N GLY A 50 11.56 -2.19 -8.62
CA GLY A 50 12.21 -3.45 -8.91
C GLY A 50 13.15 -3.88 -7.77
N LEU A 51 13.11 -5.17 -7.44
CA LEU A 51 14.06 -5.82 -6.53
C LEU A 51 15.01 -6.74 -7.30
N GLU A 52 15.39 -6.35 -8.52
CA GLU A 52 16.25 -7.14 -9.43
C GLU A 52 17.63 -7.48 -8.85
N SER A 53 18.12 -6.69 -7.88
CA SER A 53 19.32 -7.01 -7.11
C SER A 53 19.15 -8.22 -6.17
N GLN A 54 17.95 -8.80 -6.05
CA GLN A 54 17.65 -9.94 -5.20
C GLN A 54 17.26 -11.16 -6.05
N PRO A 55 17.74 -12.38 -5.72
CA PRO A 55 17.45 -13.59 -6.50
C PRO A 55 15.96 -13.96 -6.59
N ARG A 56 15.15 -13.45 -5.65
CA ARG A 56 13.69 -13.69 -5.57
C ARG A 56 12.88 -12.40 -5.72
N GLY A 57 13.52 -11.30 -6.13
CA GLY A 57 12.85 -10.03 -6.32
C GLY A 57 12.01 -10.02 -7.58
N LEU A 58 10.82 -9.44 -7.50
CA LEU A 58 10.04 -9.13 -8.69
C LEU A 58 10.61 -7.89 -9.38
N SER A 59 10.63 -7.91 -10.70
CA SER A 59 10.89 -6.72 -11.51
C SER A 59 9.74 -5.73 -11.39
N ALA A 60 10.04 -4.45 -11.60
CA ALA A 60 9.05 -3.37 -11.51
C ALA A 60 7.87 -3.60 -12.47
N ASP A 61 8.15 -4.08 -13.69
CA ASP A 61 7.13 -4.37 -14.70
C ASP A 61 6.20 -5.52 -14.28
N ALA A 62 6.75 -6.61 -13.74
CA ALA A 62 5.97 -7.73 -13.23
C ALA A 62 5.06 -7.30 -12.06
N LEU A 63 5.59 -6.50 -11.13
CA LEU A 63 4.82 -5.91 -10.04
C LEU A 63 3.71 -4.99 -10.54
N LYS A 64 4.01 -4.15 -11.54
CA LYS A 64 3.03 -3.27 -12.18
C LYS A 64 1.91 -4.07 -12.83
N GLY A 65 2.22 -5.14 -13.55
CA GLY A 65 1.22 -6.00 -14.18
C GLY A 65 0.29 -6.66 -13.16
N LEU A 66 0.82 -7.14 -12.03
CA LEU A 66 0.02 -7.68 -10.94
C LEU A 66 -0.90 -6.62 -10.30
N LEU A 67 -0.40 -5.39 -10.17
CA LEU A 67 -1.16 -4.28 -9.60
C LEU A 67 -2.27 -3.78 -10.53
N ASP A 68 -1.98 -3.68 -11.83
CA ASP A 68 -2.96 -3.35 -12.85
C ASP A 68 -4.10 -4.38 -12.88
N LEU A 69 -3.75 -5.66 -12.82
CA LEU A 69 -4.74 -6.74 -12.71
C LEU A 69 -5.57 -6.61 -11.43
N ALA A 70 -4.93 -6.37 -10.28
CA ALA A 70 -5.64 -6.20 -9.02
C ALA A 70 -6.58 -4.97 -9.01
N LEU A 71 -6.17 -3.87 -9.64
CA LEU A 71 -7.01 -2.67 -9.83
C LEU A 71 -8.21 -2.98 -10.72
N GLN A 72 -8.00 -3.72 -11.81
CA GLN A 72 -9.07 -4.16 -12.70
C GLN A 72 -10.06 -5.06 -11.97
N GLU A 73 -9.58 -6.01 -11.17
CA GLU A 73 -10.42 -6.90 -10.36
C GLU A 73 -11.18 -6.15 -9.27
N ALA A 74 -10.55 -5.19 -8.60
CA ALA A 74 -11.21 -4.35 -7.59
C ALA A 74 -12.30 -3.45 -8.21
N SER A 75 -12.09 -3.00 -9.45
CA SER A 75 -13.08 -2.22 -10.21
C SER A 75 -14.29 -3.04 -10.63
N CYS A 76 -14.11 -4.32 -10.96
CA CYS A 76 -15.20 -5.21 -11.37
C CYS A 76 -16.04 -5.77 -10.20
N HIS A 77 -15.56 -5.66 -8.96
CA HIS A 77 -16.27 -6.17 -7.78
C HIS A 77 -16.08 -5.24 -6.56
N PRO A 78 -16.73 -4.06 -6.52
CA PRO A 78 -16.58 -3.12 -5.40
C PRO A 78 -17.21 -3.58 -4.07
N HIS A 79 -17.70 -4.83 -3.95
CA HIS A 79 -18.42 -5.33 -2.77
C HIS A 79 -18.34 -6.86 -2.60
N ALA A 80 -17.14 -7.46 -2.57
CA ALA A 80 -16.97 -8.90 -2.30
C ALA A 80 -16.47 -9.23 -0.88
N ASP A 81 -16.70 -8.37 0.10
CA ASP A 81 -16.61 -8.73 1.52
C ASP A 81 -17.99 -8.58 2.19
N ARG A 82 -18.96 -9.31 1.64
CA ARG A 82 -19.99 -9.93 2.49
C ARG A 82 -19.54 -11.35 2.69
N VAL A 83 -18.69 -11.56 3.71
CA VAL A 83 -18.52 -12.88 4.32
C VAL A 83 -19.93 -13.40 4.65
N PRO A 84 -20.39 -14.54 4.10
CA PRO A 84 -21.49 -15.26 4.71
C PRO A 84 -20.95 -15.77 6.04
N THR A 85 -21.22 -15.05 7.12
CA THR A 85 -21.01 -15.55 8.47
C THR A 85 -22.01 -16.69 8.65
N GLU A 86 -21.58 -17.91 8.35
CA GLU A 86 -22.31 -19.10 8.76
C GLU A 86 -22.32 -19.16 10.30
N SER A 87 -23.55 -19.10 10.80
CA SER A 87 -24.00 -19.18 12.18
C SER A 87 -23.27 -20.21 13.05
N SER A 88 -22.93 -19.83 14.29
CA SER A 88 -23.40 -20.54 15.48
C SER A 88 -23.03 -19.84 16.80
N THR A 89 -24.07 -19.24 17.40
CA THR A 89 -24.43 -19.29 18.83
C THR A 89 -23.59 -18.54 19.89
N GLY A 90 -24.18 -17.46 20.45
CA GLY A 90 -24.24 -17.31 21.91
C GLY A 90 -23.69 -16.02 22.55
N HIS A 91 -24.63 -15.25 23.13
CA HIS A 91 -24.51 -14.36 24.29
C HIS A 91 -23.95 -12.92 24.14
N THR A 92 -24.69 -12.00 24.77
CA THR A 92 -24.63 -10.54 24.81
C THR A 92 -23.37 -9.98 25.48
N ASP A 93 -22.74 -8.97 24.87
CA ASP A 93 -22.22 -7.82 25.61
C ASP A 93 -22.08 -6.58 24.70
N HIS A 94 -22.45 -5.44 25.26
CA HIS A 94 -22.67 -4.16 24.60
C HIS A 94 -21.34 -3.45 24.44
N THR A 95 -20.78 -3.43 23.22
CA THR A 95 -19.65 -2.55 22.89
C THR A 95 -20.09 -1.50 21.87
N PRO A 96 -19.81 -0.20 22.10
CA PRO A 96 -20.30 0.88 21.26
C PRO A 96 -19.69 0.77 19.86
N SER A 97 -20.55 0.66 18.85
CA SER A 97 -20.17 0.66 17.45
C SER A 97 -19.53 2.01 17.09
N VAL A 98 -18.20 2.07 17.07
CA VAL A 98 -17.48 3.14 16.39
C VAL A 98 -17.80 2.99 14.91
N LYS A 99 -18.69 3.84 14.39
CA LYS A 99 -18.91 3.99 12.95
C LYS A 99 -17.62 4.57 12.37
N ILE A 100 -16.65 3.71 12.07
CA ILE A 100 -15.49 4.09 11.29
C ILE A 100 -16.04 4.49 9.92
N ARG A 101 -16.19 5.79 9.72
CA ARG A 101 -16.48 6.38 8.41
C ARG A 101 -15.20 6.23 7.61
N VAL A 102 -14.98 5.03 7.06
CA VAL A 102 -13.92 4.75 6.11
C VAL A 102 -14.16 5.72 4.95
N GLN A 103 -13.31 6.74 4.82
CA GLN A 103 -13.24 7.55 3.62
C GLN A 103 -12.73 6.62 2.52
N GLN A 104 -13.63 5.85 1.89
CA GLN A 104 -13.30 5.09 0.69
C GLN A 104 -12.96 6.12 -0.39
N LYS A 105 -11.67 6.25 -0.70
CA LYS A 105 -11.18 7.08 -1.82
C LYS A 105 -11.60 6.42 -3.13
N ASP A 106 -12.04 7.21 -4.10
CA ASP A 106 -12.52 6.72 -5.40
C ASP A 106 -11.47 5.82 -6.07
N PRO A 107 -11.74 4.52 -6.28
CA PRO A 107 -10.75 3.57 -6.81
C PRO A 107 -10.44 3.78 -8.30
N LEU A 108 -11.18 4.66 -8.99
CA LEU A 108 -11.09 4.89 -10.43
C LEU A 108 -9.92 5.79 -10.85
N HIS A 109 -9.25 6.47 -9.92
CA HIS A 109 -8.16 7.41 -10.23
C HIS A 109 -6.79 6.95 -9.71
N VAL A 110 -6.66 5.67 -9.36
CA VAL A 110 -5.43 5.13 -8.81
C VAL A 110 -4.36 5.04 -9.89
N LYS A 111 -3.26 5.80 -9.71
CA LYS A 111 -2.13 5.81 -10.63
C LYS A 111 -1.07 4.79 -10.22
N VAL A 112 -0.40 4.19 -11.20
CA VAL A 112 0.67 3.21 -10.97
C VAL A 112 1.92 3.58 -11.76
N SER A 113 3.03 3.75 -11.06
CA SER A 113 4.34 4.10 -11.61
C SER A 113 5.35 3.00 -11.28
N ALA A 114 6.06 2.50 -12.29
CA ALA A 114 7.11 1.50 -12.11
C ALA A 114 8.50 2.15 -12.24
N CYS A 115 9.41 1.83 -11.32
CA CYS A 115 10.78 2.33 -11.31
C CYS A 115 11.77 1.17 -11.18
N ALA A 116 12.97 1.34 -11.74
CA ALA A 116 13.99 0.29 -11.74
C ALA A 116 14.35 -0.16 -10.31
N THR A 117 14.44 0.78 -9.38
CA THR A 117 14.74 0.49 -7.97
C THR A 117 13.65 1.01 -7.00
N VAL A 118 13.60 0.41 -5.80
CA VAL A 118 12.74 0.88 -4.70
C VAL A 118 13.11 2.27 -4.20
N VAL A 119 14.38 2.65 -4.29
CA VAL A 119 14.85 3.99 -3.90
C VAL A 119 14.36 5.03 -4.89
N GLU A 120 14.44 4.78 -6.19
CA GLU A 120 13.89 5.68 -7.21
C GLU A 120 12.37 5.82 -7.10
N ALA A 121 11.66 4.71 -6.83
CA ALA A 121 10.23 4.73 -6.55
C ALA A 121 9.90 5.66 -5.37
N PHE A 122 10.69 5.59 -4.29
CA PHE A 122 10.55 6.46 -3.13
C PHE A 122 10.92 7.92 -3.42
N GLN A 123 11.99 8.17 -4.18
CA GLN A 123 12.36 9.52 -4.61
C GLN A 123 11.26 10.15 -5.46
N HIS A 124 10.71 9.41 -6.42
CA HIS A 124 9.60 9.91 -7.24
C HIS A 124 8.41 10.29 -6.37
N ALA A 125 8.02 9.43 -5.43
CA ALA A 125 6.95 9.73 -4.48
C ALA A 125 7.24 11.02 -3.69
N GLN A 126 8.48 11.22 -3.22
CA GLN A 126 8.88 12.44 -2.52
C GLN A 126 8.85 13.69 -3.42
N HIS A 127 9.19 13.57 -4.70
CA HIS A 127 9.18 14.70 -5.64
C HIS A 127 7.79 15.25 -5.91
N ILE A 128 6.77 14.38 -5.89
CA ILE A 128 5.38 14.79 -6.12
C ILE A 128 4.59 15.02 -4.83
N ALA A 129 5.10 14.51 -3.69
CA ALA A 129 4.42 14.63 -2.42
C ALA A 129 4.47 16.07 -1.89
N THR A 130 3.31 16.54 -1.45
CA THR A 130 3.14 17.82 -0.77
C THR A 130 3.10 17.61 0.76
N PRO A 131 3.30 18.66 1.58
CA PRO A 131 3.27 18.53 3.05
C PRO A 131 2.02 17.86 3.68
N PRO A 132 0.79 18.02 3.15
CA PRO A 132 -0.38 17.31 3.68
C PRO A 132 -0.49 15.86 3.21
N ASP A 133 0.34 15.45 2.26
CA ASP A 133 0.39 14.09 1.74
C ASP A 133 1.22 13.19 2.67
N ARG A 134 1.08 11.88 2.48
CA ARG A 134 1.92 10.89 3.14
C ARG A 134 2.46 9.88 2.15
N ILE A 135 3.64 9.35 2.47
CA ILE A 135 4.27 8.27 1.74
C ILE A 135 4.35 7.06 2.67
N VAL A 136 3.77 5.95 2.23
CA VAL A 136 3.74 4.69 2.98
C VAL A 136 4.62 3.70 2.23
N VAL A 137 5.70 3.26 2.86
CA VAL A 137 6.61 2.26 2.30
C VAL A 137 6.30 0.91 2.94
N PHE A 138 5.99 -0.10 2.12
CA PHE A 138 5.71 -1.46 2.62
C PHE A 138 6.09 -2.53 1.60
N GLY A 139 6.08 -3.79 2.05
CA GLY A 139 6.48 -4.93 1.24
C GLY A 139 7.45 -5.82 2.00
N SER A 140 8.69 -5.94 1.50
CA SER A 140 9.73 -6.76 2.12
C SER A 140 10.76 -5.91 2.89
N PHE A 141 11.52 -6.53 3.79
CA PHE A 141 12.70 -5.91 4.40
C PHE A 141 13.73 -5.47 3.34
N ALA A 142 13.77 -6.18 2.20
CA ALA A 142 14.59 -5.80 1.05
C ALA A 142 14.14 -4.48 0.38
N THR A 143 12.91 -4.03 0.63
CA THR A 143 12.38 -2.73 0.17
C THR A 143 12.71 -1.64 1.16
N VAL A 144 12.42 -1.90 2.45
CA VAL A 144 12.59 -0.92 3.52
C VAL A 144 14.07 -0.65 3.80
N GLY A 145 14.94 -1.68 3.75
CA GLY A 145 16.38 -1.55 4.03
C GLY A 145 17.08 -0.50 3.17
N PRO A 146 17.02 -0.57 1.82
CA PRO A 146 17.62 0.43 0.94
C PRO A 146 17.04 1.84 1.14
N ILE A 147 15.75 1.97 1.44
CA ILE A 147 15.11 3.27 1.66
C ILE A 147 15.55 3.88 2.99
N LEU A 148 15.62 3.10 4.07
CA LEU A 148 16.15 3.56 5.35
C LEU A 148 17.63 3.93 5.24
N HIS A 149 18.40 3.14 4.50
CA HIS A 149 19.80 3.47 4.24
C HIS A 149 19.90 4.78 3.46
N TYR A 150 19.10 4.96 2.41
CA TYR A 150 19.01 6.21 1.65
C TYR A 150 18.69 7.41 2.56
N LEU A 151 17.68 7.30 3.42
CA LEU A 151 17.31 8.35 4.38
C LEU A 151 18.42 8.69 5.38
N ASN A 152 19.23 7.70 5.77
CA ASN A 152 20.36 7.91 6.67
C ASN A 152 21.62 8.45 5.96
N THR A 153 21.77 8.19 4.67
CA THR A 153 22.92 8.63 3.85
C THR A 153 22.68 9.94 3.10
N ALA A 154 21.42 10.31 2.89
CA ALA A 154 21.07 11.56 2.25
C ALA A 154 21.62 12.70 3.13
N PRO A 155 22.47 13.59 2.58
CA PRO A 155 23.02 14.67 3.37
C PRO A 155 21.86 15.54 3.84
N THR A 156 21.81 15.79 5.15
CA THR A 156 20.95 16.79 5.79
C THR A 156 21.25 18.17 5.20
N THR A 157 20.72 18.45 4.01
CA THR A 157 20.94 19.71 3.29
C THR A 157 19.62 20.20 2.72
N ALA A 158 18.60 20.27 3.58
CA ALA A 158 17.37 20.99 3.26
C ALA A 158 16.55 21.33 4.53
N LEU A 159 17.18 21.64 5.66
CA LEU A 159 16.51 22.29 6.80
C LEU A 159 17.54 23.09 7.63
N ASN A 160 18.09 24.17 7.06
CA ASN A 160 18.52 25.36 7.80
C ASN A 160 18.59 26.56 6.84
#